data_AF-A0A7S1N305-F1
#
_entry.id   AF-A0A7S1N305-F1
#
_cell.length_a   1.000
_cell.length_b   1.000
_cell.length_c   1.000
_cell.angle_alpha   90.00
_cell.angle_beta   90.00
_cell.angle_gamma   90.00
#
_symmetry.space_group_name_H-M   'P 1'
#
loop_
_entity.id
_entity.type
_entity.pdbx_description
1 polymer ?
#
loop_
_entity_poly.entity_id
_entity_poly.type
_entity_poly.pdbx_seq_one_letter_code
_entity_poly.pdbx_strand_id
1 'polypeptide(L)'
;MLAAYQAADVASRVWLMLWVAGGHSQQYYVEGYLYLGVGIAALVLVRVLVVTYATLQSAAVLHLRMLAGVLFAPMAFFDAHPTGRLLNRFTNDTAALDERIPQSLTTAIDEVLQIVGMALVLLYVSPLILGCMLVLLAAMYAVTRGYRYPARDIRRIESVTKSPILSHFVESIAGRDTIRVFGAQDRFQAQNVDLLEASARSFYAFWCSTSCYVNFLEMLGSVLLLVTGLIVVHARSSLGAAFGALAISYAYSLPRQVMYMTRHLAELEVEFVAVE
;
A
#
# COMPACT_ATOMS: atom_id res chain seq x y z
N MET A 1 -1.04 18.32 -9.34
CA MET A 1 -0.05 18.40 -8.26
C MET A 1 0.66 17.07 -8.03
N LEU A 2 -0.06 15.96 -7.81
CA LEU A 2 0.53 14.61 -7.68
C LEU A 2 1.45 14.25 -8.85
N ALA A 3 0.97 14.40 -10.09
CA ALA A 3 1.78 14.19 -11.29
C ALA A 3 2.99 15.14 -11.40
N ALA A 4 2.87 16.38 -10.91
CA ALA A 4 3.96 17.36 -10.95
C ALA A 4 5.07 17.01 -9.94
N TYR A 5 4.68 16.58 -8.73
CA TYR A 5 5.61 16.03 -7.74
C TYR A 5 6.33 14.80 -8.29
N GLN A 6 5.60 13.85 -8.88
CA GLN A 6 6.21 12.64 -9.43
C GLN A 6 7.13 12.95 -10.61
N ALA A 7 6.74 13.88 -11.49
CA ALA A 7 7.59 14.33 -12.57
C ALA A 7 8.87 14.99 -12.05
N ALA A 8 8.79 15.78 -10.97
CA ALA A 8 9.96 16.38 -10.34
C ALA A 8 10.86 15.33 -9.66
N ASP A 9 10.30 14.30 -9.02
CA ASP A 9 11.06 13.17 -8.47
C ASP A 9 11.82 12.41 -9.57
N VAL A 10 11.14 12.07 -10.68
CA VAL A 10 11.78 11.45 -11.84
C VAL A 10 12.85 12.36 -12.44
N ALA A 11 12.57 13.66 -12.56
CA ALA A 11 13.52 14.65 -13.04
C ALA A 11 14.77 14.74 -12.14
N SER A 12 14.64 14.61 -10.82
CA SER A 12 15.78 14.58 -9.90
C SER A 12 16.71 13.39 -10.17
N ARG A 13 16.14 12.21 -10.45
CA ARG A 13 16.90 10.99 -10.77
C ARG A 13 17.57 11.10 -12.13
N VAL A 14 16.89 11.69 -13.12
CA VAL A 14 17.47 12.02 -14.43
C VAL A 14 18.56 13.09 -14.29
N TRP A 15 18.42 14.07 -13.39
CA TRP A 15 19.44 15.07 -13.14
C TRP A 15 20.73 14.46 -12.57
N LEU A 16 20.60 13.57 -11.58
CA LEU A 16 21.74 12.79 -11.08
C LEU A 16 22.39 11.96 -12.18
N MET A 17 21.57 11.40 -13.08
CA MET A 17 22.05 10.64 -14.23
C MET A 17 22.85 11.52 -15.20
N LEU A 18 22.40 12.75 -15.49
CA LEU A 18 23.13 13.74 -16.29
C LEU A 18 24.42 14.19 -15.59
N TRP A 19 24.40 14.35 -14.27
CA TRP A 19 25.61 14.67 -13.50
C TRP A 19 26.68 13.59 -13.67
N VAL A 20 26.30 12.31 -13.60
CA VAL A 20 27.23 11.19 -13.84
C VAL A 20 27.72 11.14 -15.29
N ALA A 21 26.88 11.52 -16.26
CA ALA A 21 27.28 11.59 -17.66
C ALA A 21 28.29 12.72 -17.96
N GLY A 22 28.39 13.73 -17.08
CA GLY A 22 29.33 14.84 -17.20
C GLY A 22 28.87 15.93 -18.19
N GLY A 23 29.77 16.85 -18.56
CA GLY A 23 29.53 17.91 -19.55
C GLY A 23 29.56 19.34 -19.01
N HIS A 24 29.38 19.54 -17.71
CA HIS A 24 29.47 20.84 -17.03
C HIS A 24 30.31 20.75 -15.74
N SER A 25 30.59 21.90 -15.12
CA SER A 25 31.31 21.96 -13.85
C SER A 25 30.53 21.26 -12.73
N GLN A 26 31.24 20.71 -11.75
CA GLN A 26 30.61 20.06 -10.60
C GLN A 26 29.68 21.02 -9.83
N GLN A 27 30.04 22.30 -9.77
CA GLN A 27 29.23 23.34 -9.12
C GLN A 27 27.86 23.50 -9.80
N TYR A 28 27.79 23.47 -11.14
CA TYR A 28 26.54 23.57 -11.88
C TYR A 28 25.56 22.45 -11.53
N TYR A 29 26.04 21.20 -11.46
CA TYR A 29 25.19 20.06 -11.13
C TYR A 29 24.70 20.08 -9.68
N VAL A 30 25.55 20.51 -8.74
CA VAL A 30 25.19 20.66 -7.33
C VAL A 30 24.15 21.76 -7.13
N GLU A 31 24.35 22.92 -7.76
CA GLU A 31 23.38 24.03 -7.71
C GLU A 31 22.04 23.63 -8.31
N GLY A 32 22.05 23.01 -9.50
CA GLY A 32 20.81 22.53 -10.14
C GLY A 32 20.08 21.47 -9.32
N TYR A 33 20.81 20.54 -8.69
CA TYR A 33 20.22 19.54 -7.80
C TYR A 33 19.62 20.20 -6.54
N LEU A 34 20.26 21.23 -6.00
CA LEU A 34 19.76 22.00 -4.87
C LEU A 34 18.46 22.74 -5.22
N TYR A 35 18.41 23.43 -6.37
CA TYR A 35 17.19 24.07 -6.85
C TYR A 35 16.05 23.07 -7.09
N LEU A 36 16.34 21.91 -7.68
CA LEU A 36 15.37 20.82 -7.84
C LEU A 36 14.87 20.32 -6.49
N GLY A 37 15.76 20.11 -5.52
CA GLY A 37 15.40 19.68 -4.17
C GLY A 37 14.48 20.66 -3.46
N VAL A 38 14.78 21.96 -3.52
CA VAL A 38 13.93 23.02 -2.97
C VAL A 38 12.57 23.07 -3.68
N GLY A 39 12.57 22.92 -5.01
CA GLY A 39 11.33 22.86 -5.81
C GLY A 39 10.46 21.65 -5.43
N ILE A 40 11.04 20.47 -5.27
CA ILE A 40 10.34 19.26 -4.82
C ILE A 40 9.77 19.47 -3.41
N ALA A 41 10.56 20.01 -2.48
CA ALA A 41 10.09 20.29 -1.11
C ALA A 41 8.90 21.26 -1.10
N ALA A 42 8.95 22.33 -1.92
CA ALA A 42 7.84 23.26 -2.08
C ALA A 42 6.59 22.58 -2.68
N LEU A 43 6.75 21.74 -3.70
CA LEU A 43 5.65 20.98 -4.29
C LEU A 43 5.02 20.00 -3.29
N VAL A 44 5.84 19.34 -2.46
CA VAL A 44 5.36 18.47 -1.37
C VAL A 44 4.57 19.28 -0.35
N LEU A 45 5.07 20.45 0.07
CA LEU A 45 4.36 21.32 1.01
C LEU A 45 2.99 21.74 0.46
N VAL A 46 2.94 22.21 -0.79
CA VAL A 46 1.68 22.61 -1.45
C VAL A 46 0.74 21.41 -1.58
N ARG A 47 1.26 20.24 -1.96
CA ARG A 47 0.49 18.99 -2.03
C ARG A 47 -0.15 18.66 -0.69
N VAL A 48 0.62 18.66 0.40
CA VAL A 48 0.12 18.36 1.74
C VAL A 48 -0.98 19.35 2.13
N LEU A 49 -0.75 20.65 1.96
CA LEU A 49 -1.76 21.67 2.29
C LEU A 49 -3.06 21.50 1.51
N VAL A 50 -2.98 21.25 0.20
CA VAL A 50 -4.16 21.08 -0.66
C VAL A 50 -4.91 19.80 -0.34
N VAL A 51 -4.19 18.68 -0.17
CA VAL A 51 -4.82 17.40 0.20
C VAL A 51 -5.49 17.53 1.56
N THR A 52 -4.79 18.02 2.59
CA THR A 52 -5.37 18.19 3.93
C THR A 52 -6.56 19.14 3.94
N TYR A 53 -6.51 20.24 3.17
CA TYR A 53 -7.66 21.14 3.06
C TYR A 53 -8.86 20.45 2.41
N ALA A 54 -8.63 19.73 1.30
CA ALA A 54 -9.68 19.01 0.59
C ALA A 54 -10.29 17.88 1.44
N THR A 55 -9.49 17.17 2.23
CA THR A 55 -9.97 16.12 3.13
C THR A 55 -10.79 16.68 4.26
N LEU A 56 -10.33 17.74 4.94
CA LEU A 56 -11.09 18.41 6.00
C LEU A 56 -12.42 18.98 5.50
N GLN A 57 -12.43 19.59 4.31
CA GLN A 57 -13.66 20.10 3.72
C GLN A 57 -14.63 18.98 3.37
N SER A 58 -14.13 17.89 2.78
CA SER A 58 -14.95 16.73 2.41
C SER A 58 -15.52 16.03 3.64
N ALA A 59 -14.70 15.83 4.67
CA ALA A 59 -15.06 15.30 5.97
C ALA A 59 -16.18 16.12 6.63
N ALA A 60 -16.01 17.45 6.70
CA ALA A 60 -17.01 18.34 7.29
C ALA A 60 -18.36 18.28 6.55
N VAL A 61 -18.33 18.27 5.22
CA VAL A 61 -19.55 18.18 4.40
C VAL A 61 -20.25 16.83 4.58
N LEU A 62 -19.50 15.73 4.60
CA LEU A 62 -20.05 14.38 4.81
C LEU A 62 -20.64 14.24 6.21
N HIS A 63 -19.93 14.70 7.24
CA HIS A 63 -20.39 14.67 8.61
C HIS A 63 -21.69 15.48 8.79
N LEU A 64 -21.75 16.70 8.24
CA LEU A 64 -22.95 17.54 8.32
C LEU A 64 -24.14 16.94 7.56
N ARG A 65 -23.90 16.32 6.40
CA ARG A 65 -24.95 15.63 5.63
C ARG A 65 -25.48 14.42 6.38
N MET A 66 -24.58 13.62 6.98
CA MET A 66 -24.95 12.47 7.79
C MET A 66 -25.75 12.91 9.02
N LEU A 67 -25.29 13.95 9.73
CA LEU A 67 -25.97 14.51 10.89
C LEU A 67 -27.36 15.03 10.54
N ALA A 68 -27.49 15.80 9.45
CA ALA A 68 -28.80 16.26 8.99
C ALA A 68 -29.72 15.09 8.63
N GLY A 69 -29.22 14.09 7.90
CA GLY A 69 -30.00 12.90 7.54
C GLY A 69 -30.54 12.14 8.76
N VAL A 70 -29.74 12.05 9.83
CA VAL A 70 -30.16 11.41 11.08
C VAL A 70 -31.15 12.29 11.87
N LEU A 71 -30.90 13.60 11.99
CA LEU A 71 -31.78 14.51 12.73
C LEU A 71 -33.18 14.61 12.12
N PHE A 72 -33.30 14.49 10.80
CA PHE A 72 -34.58 14.51 10.08
C PHE A 72 -35.16 13.12 9.82
N ALA A 73 -34.56 12.05 10.34
CA ALA A 73 -35.08 10.70 10.19
C ALA A 73 -36.35 10.47 11.04
N PRO A 74 -37.35 9.71 10.53
CA PRO A 74 -38.55 9.39 11.30
C PRO A 74 -38.23 8.46 12.48
N MET A 75 -39.06 8.45 13.53
CA MET A 75 -38.83 7.59 14.70
C MET A 75 -38.70 6.10 14.33
N ALA A 76 -39.46 5.64 13.32
CA ALA A 76 -39.37 4.28 12.79
C ALA A 76 -37.96 3.89 12.29
N PHE A 77 -37.15 4.86 11.86
CA PHE A 77 -35.75 4.60 11.50
C PHE A 77 -34.93 4.20 12.74
N PHE A 78 -35.12 4.89 13.86
CA PHE A 78 -34.43 4.61 15.12
C PHE A 78 -34.91 3.30 15.77
N ASP A 79 -36.18 2.94 15.58
CA ASP A 79 -36.70 1.65 16.05
C ASP A 79 -36.17 0.46 15.23
N ALA A 80 -35.97 0.67 13.91
CA ALA A 80 -35.46 -0.37 13.01
C ALA A 80 -33.92 -0.53 13.04
N HIS A 81 -33.17 0.50 13.45
CA HIS A 81 -31.71 0.50 13.41
C HIS A 81 -31.12 0.60 14.82
N PRO A 82 -30.29 -0.37 15.26
CA PRO A 82 -29.71 -0.32 16.58
C PRO A 82 -28.78 0.88 16.74
N THR A 83 -28.89 1.60 17.85
CA THR A 83 -28.12 2.82 18.15
C THR A 83 -26.60 2.59 18.06
N GLY A 84 -26.12 1.39 18.36
CA GLY A 84 -24.71 1.03 18.22
C GLY A 84 -24.20 1.06 16.77
N ARG A 85 -25.03 0.71 15.78
CA ARG A 85 -24.66 0.81 14.36
C ARG A 85 -24.55 2.27 13.93
N LEU A 86 -25.47 3.12 14.39
CA LEU A 86 -25.43 4.55 14.14
C LEU A 86 -24.17 5.18 14.74
N LEU A 87 -23.84 4.83 15.98
CA LEU A 87 -22.64 5.28 16.66
C LEU A 87 -21.37 4.85 15.90
N ASN A 88 -21.31 3.60 15.43
CA ASN A 88 -20.16 3.11 14.66
C ASN A 88 -19.95 3.91 13.37
N ARG A 89 -21.02 4.34 12.69
CA ARG A 89 -20.91 5.21 11.51
C ARG A 89 -20.34 6.60 11.85
N PHE A 90 -20.75 7.19 12.97
CA PHE A 90 -20.25 8.50 13.43
C PHE A 90 -18.86 8.48 14.07
N THR A 91 -18.28 7.31 14.31
CA THR A 91 -16.95 7.17 14.90
C THR A 91 -15.98 6.52 13.93
N ASN A 92 -16.15 5.23 13.65
CA ASN A 92 -15.20 4.44 12.86
C ASN A 92 -15.24 4.77 11.37
N ASP A 93 -16.43 4.96 10.81
CA ASP A 93 -16.58 5.22 9.37
C ASP A 93 -16.18 6.67 9.03
N THR A 94 -16.52 7.63 9.89
CA THR A 94 -16.00 9.01 9.80
C THR A 94 -14.48 9.06 9.97
N ALA A 95 -13.90 8.29 10.92
CA ALA A 95 -12.45 8.22 11.05
C ALA A 95 -11.76 7.61 9.81
N ALA A 96 -12.43 6.68 9.12
CA ALA A 96 -11.94 6.15 7.84
C ALA A 96 -11.92 7.25 6.76
N LEU A 97 -12.99 8.04 6.66
CA LEU A 97 -13.11 9.17 5.74
C LEU A 97 -12.09 10.28 5.98
N ASP A 98 -11.77 10.56 7.25
CA ASP A 98 -10.93 11.69 7.64
C ASP A 98 -9.44 11.41 7.40
N GLU A 99 -8.98 10.20 7.69
CA GLU A 99 -7.55 9.86 7.71
C GLU A 99 -7.19 8.73 6.74
N ARG A 100 -7.89 7.59 6.82
CA ARG A 100 -7.47 6.36 6.15
C ARG A 100 -7.66 6.40 4.63
N ILE A 101 -8.85 6.80 4.18
CA ILE A 101 -9.17 6.87 2.75
C ILE A 101 -8.26 7.86 2.01
N PRO A 102 -8.06 9.10 2.50
CA PRO A 102 -7.15 10.03 1.82
C PRO A 102 -5.71 9.54 1.77
N GLN A 103 -5.22 8.91 2.85
CA GLN A 103 -3.87 8.36 2.89
C GLN A 103 -3.71 7.21 1.88
N SER A 104 -4.64 6.25 1.86
CA SER A 104 -4.60 5.13 0.92
C SER A 104 -4.75 5.60 -0.54
N LEU A 105 -5.62 6.58 -0.80
CA LEU A 105 -5.84 7.12 -2.15
C LEU A 105 -4.61 7.87 -2.67
N THR A 106 -4.03 8.75 -1.87
CA THR A 106 -2.83 9.50 -2.28
C THR A 106 -1.65 8.56 -2.50
N THR A 107 -1.50 7.54 -1.67
CA THR A 107 -0.46 6.51 -1.82
C THR A 107 -0.67 5.70 -3.11
N ALA A 108 -1.88 5.19 -3.35
CA ALA A 108 -2.19 4.42 -4.56
C ALA A 108 -1.93 5.23 -5.85
N ILE A 109 -2.30 6.52 -5.86
CA ILE A 109 -2.03 7.40 -7.00
C ILE A 109 -0.53 7.61 -7.21
N ASP A 110 0.23 7.83 -6.14
CA ASP A 110 1.69 7.98 -6.24
C ASP A 110 2.35 6.75 -6.85
N GLU A 111 1.92 5.56 -6.45
CA GLU A 111 2.50 4.31 -6.95
C GLU A 111 2.21 4.07 -8.42
N VAL A 112 0.98 4.35 -8.86
CA VAL A 112 0.61 4.28 -10.28
C VAL A 112 1.44 5.26 -11.09
N LEU A 113 1.56 6.51 -10.63
CA LEU A 113 2.37 7.52 -11.31
C LEU A 113 3.86 7.17 -11.32
N GLN A 114 4.36 6.52 -10.27
CA GLN A 114 5.75 6.06 -10.20
C GLN A 114 6.04 4.93 -11.20
N ILE A 115 5.14 3.94 -11.33
CA ILE A 115 5.27 2.88 -12.34
C ILE A 115 5.22 3.47 -13.75
N VAL A 116 4.33 4.42 -14.01
CA VAL A 116 4.27 5.14 -15.29
C VAL A 116 5.57 5.92 -15.55
N GLY A 117 6.10 6.61 -14.53
CA GLY A 117 7.38 7.32 -14.64
C GLY A 117 8.55 6.40 -14.96
N MET A 118 8.63 5.23 -14.32
CA MET A 118 9.62 4.19 -14.64
C MET A 118 9.45 3.70 -16.08
N ALA A 119 8.23 3.42 -16.52
CA ALA A 119 7.93 2.97 -17.88
C ALA A 119 8.38 3.98 -18.93
N LEU A 120 8.14 5.28 -18.70
CA LEU A 120 8.55 6.36 -19.61
C LEU A 120 10.07 6.47 -19.73
N VAL A 121 10.79 6.33 -18.62
CA VAL A 121 12.26 6.33 -18.66
C VAL A 121 12.81 5.09 -19.37
N LEU A 122 12.22 3.91 -19.13
CA LEU A 122 12.62 2.69 -19.83
C LEU A 122 12.31 2.75 -21.34
N LEU A 123 11.19 3.39 -21.73
CA LEU A 123 10.86 3.66 -23.12
C LEU A 123 11.92 4.54 -23.80
N TYR A 124 12.41 5.58 -23.09
CA TYR A 124 13.47 6.44 -23.60
C TYR A 124 14.78 5.67 -23.83
N VAL A 125 15.12 4.73 -22.94
CA VAL A 125 16.35 3.93 -23.05
C VAL A 125 16.25 2.91 -24.19
N SER A 126 15.17 2.13 -24.23
CA SER A 126 14.93 1.18 -25.33
C SER A 126 13.46 0.75 -25.37
N PRO A 127 12.78 0.89 -26.52
CA PRO A 127 11.42 0.37 -26.70
C PRO A 127 11.30 -1.14 -26.47
N LEU A 128 12.38 -1.90 -26.69
CA LEU A 128 12.40 -3.35 -26.44
C LEU A 128 12.27 -3.66 -24.94
N ILE A 129 12.91 -2.88 -24.07
CA ILE A 129 12.80 -3.05 -22.62
C ILE A 129 11.36 -2.78 -22.18
N LEU A 130 10.70 -1.75 -22.75
CA LEU A 130 9.29 -1.48 -22.45
C LEU A 130 8.39 -2.66 -22.86
N GLY A 131 8.61 -3.23 -24.05
CA GLY A 131 7.87 -4.41 -24.51
C GLY A 131 7.97 -5.57 -23.52
N CYS A 132 9.19 -5.90 -23.07
CA CYS A 132 9.42 -6.92 -22.05
C CYS A 132 8.79 -6.57 -20.70
N MET A 133 8.89 -5.31 -20.27
CA MET A 133 8.25 -4.81 -19.05
C MET A 133 6.73 -4.99 -19.10
N LEU A 134 6.07 -4.67 -20.20
CA LEU A 134 4.61 -4.80 -20.33
C LEU A 134 4.17 -6.27 -20.27
N VAL A 135 4.90 -7.18 -20.92
CA VAL A 135 4.63 -8.62 -20.84
C VAL A 135 4.78 -9.13 -19.41
N LEU A 136 5.85 -8.71 -18.72
CA LEU A 136 6.09 -9.11 -17.34
C LEU A 136 5.10 -8.47 -16.37
N LEU A 137 4.66 -7.23 -16.59
CA LEU A 137 3.58 -6.60 -15.83
C LEU A 137 2.27 -7.38 -15.99
N ALA A 138 1.95 -7.86 -17.19
CA ALA A 138 0.78 -8.71 -17.40
C ALA A 138 0.90 -10.05 -16.64
N ALA A 139 2.09 -10.65 -16.63
CA ALA A 139 2.37 -11.86 -15.84
C ALA A 139 2.25 -11.59 -14.33
N MET A 140 2.81 -10.49 -13.83
CA MET A 140 2.70 -10.06 -12.43
C MET A 140 1.23 -9.84 -12.06
N TYR A 141 0.46 -9.17 -12.92
CA TYR A 141 -0.98 -8.96 -12.71
C TYR A 141 -1.75 -10.28 -12.62
N ALA A 142 -1.42 -11.28 -13.46
CA ALA A 142 -2.03 -12.60 -13.38
C ALA A 142 -1.73 -13.31 -12.05
N VAL A 143 -0.48 -13.25 -11.57
CA VAL A 143 -0.08 -13.77 -10.26
C VAL A 143 -0.82 -13.05 -9.13
N THR A 144 -0.87 -11.72 -9.18
CA THR A 144 -1.61 -10.87 -8.23
C THR A 144 -3.08 -11.25 -8.16
N ARG A 145 -3.73 -11.43 -9.31
CA ARG A 145 -5.14 -11.85 -9.38
C ARG A 145 -5.35 -13.23 -8.74
N GLY A 146 -4.42 -14.16 -8.96
CA GLY A 146 -4.42 -15.48 -8.33
C GLY A 146 -4.22 -15.44 -6.81
N TYR A 147 -3.37 -14.54 -6.31
CA TYR A 147 -3.11 -14.35 -4.88
C TYR A 147 -4.25 -13.64 -4.14
N ARG A 148 -4.99 -12.73 -4.81
CA ARG A 148 -6.00 -11.88 -4.16
C ARG A 148 -7.11 -12.66 -3.45
N TYR A 149 -7.66 -13.71 -4.07
CA TYR A 149 -8.75 -14.49 -3.46
C TYR A 149 -8.29 -15.31 -2.24
N PRO A 150 -7.24 -16.15 -2.33
CA PRO A 150 -6.74 -16.89 -1.18
C PRO A 150 -6.26 -15.98 -0.04
N ALA A 151 -5.59 -14.86 -0.36
CA ALA A 151 -5.10 -13.93 0.64
C ALA A 151 -6.24 -13.35 1.49
N ARG A 152 -7.37 -13.02 0.86
CA ARG A 152 -8.57 -12.54 1.57
C ARG A 152 -9.12 -13.58 2.53
N ASP A 153 -9.23 -14.83 2.08
CA ASP A 153 -9.79 -15.91 2.89
C ASP A 153 -8.87 -16.27 4.06
N ILE A 154 -7.55 -16.30 3.85
CA ILE A 154 -6.56 -16.51 4.92
C ILE A 154 -6.64 -15.37 5.95
N ARG A 155 -6.75 -14.12 5.50
CA ARG A 155 -6.88 -12.95 6.39
C ARG A 155 -8.18 -12.99 7.20
N ARG A 156 -9.27 -13.51 6.62
CA ARG A 156 -10.53 -13.74 7.35
C ARG A 156 -10.36 -14.80 8.44
N ILE A 157 -9.69 -15.92 8.15
CA ILE A 157 -9.40 -16.96 9.15
C ILE A 157 -8.54 -16.40 10.28
N GLU A 158 -7.54 -15.57 9.96
CA GLU A 158 -6.69 -14.92 10.96
C GLU A 158 -7.49 -14.00 11.88
N SER A 159 -8.42 -13.22 11.32
CA SER A 159 -9.29 -12.36 12.12
C SER A 159 -10.23 -13.15 13.03
N VAL A 160 -10.81 -14.26 12.53
CA VAL A 160 -11.77 -15.08 13.28
C VAL A 160 -11.08 -15.88 14.39
N THR A 161 -9.84 -16.34 14.18
CA THR A 161 -9.09 -17.12 15.18
C THR A 161 -8.55 -16.29 16.34
N LYS A 162 -8.38 -14.97 16.17
CA LYS A 162 -7.92 -14.05 17.23
C LYS A 162 -8.99 -13.74 18.29
N SER A 163 -10.25 -13.60 17.90
CA SER A 163 -11.34 -13.19 18.81
C SER A 163 -11.59 -14.17 19.99
N PRO A 164 -11.59 -15.51 19.78
CA PRO A 164 -11.73 -16.48 20.85
C PRO A 164 -10.66 -16.40 21.95
N ILE A 165 -9.42 -16.03 21.60
CA ILE A 165 -8.32 -15.87 22.58
C ILE A 165 -8.67 -14.77 23.57
N LEU A 166 -9.09 -13.60 23.07
CA LEU A 166 -9.48 -12.47 23.91
C LEU A 166 -10.71 -12.80 24.75
N SER A 167 -11.68 -13.48 24.17
CA SER A 167 -12.91 -13.89 24.88
C SER A 167 -12.59 -14.86 26.03
N HIS A 168 -11.78 -15.89 25.75
CA HIS A 168 -11.34 -16.86 26.77
C HIS A 168 -10.53 -16.20 27.89
N PHE A 169 -9.70 -15.22 27.55
CA PHE A 169 -8.92 -14.46 28.52
C PHE A 169 -9.82 -13.62 29.45
N VAL A 170 -10.80 -12.90 28.90
CA VAL A 170 -11.76 -12.10 29.68
C VAL A 170 -12.61 -12.99 30.58
N GLU A 171 -13.11 -14.12 30.06
CA GLU A 171 -13.89 -15.09 30.82
C GLU A 171 -13.07 -15.71 31.96
N SER A 172 -11.80 -16.05 31.70
CA SER A 172 -10.89 -16.61 32.71
C SER A 172 -10.59 -15.62 33.84
N ILE A 173 -10.46 -14.32 33.53
CA ILE A 173 -10.27 -13.28 34.55
C ILE A 173 -11.52 -13.11 35.40
N ALA A 174 -12.70 -13.03 34.76
CA ALA A 174 -13.97 -12.88 35.46
C ALA A 174 -14.28 -14.09 36.34
N GLY A 175 -14.00 -15.30 35.86
CA GLY A 175 -14.22 -16.57 36.56
C GLY A 175 -13.06 -17.06 37.42
N ARG A 176 -12.05 -16.23 37.70
CA ARG A 176 -10.78 -16.68 38.30
C ARG A 176 -10.94 -17.43 39.63
N ASP A 177 -11.88 -17.01 40.47
CA ASP A 177 -12.07 -17.58 41.80
C ASP A 177 -12.77 -18.94 41.68
N THR A 178 -13.78 -19.03 40.80
CA THR A 178 -14.46 -20.28 40.46
C THR A 178 -13.48 -21.31 39.89
N ILE A 179 -12.63 -20.92 38.94
CA ILE A 179 -11.64 -21.83 38.32
C ILE A 179 -10.69 -22.40 39.38
N ARG A 180 -10.23 -21.57 40.33
CA ARG A 180 -9.32 -22.01 41.40
C ARG A 180 -10.00 -22.94 42.39
N VAL A 181 -11.22 -22.64 42.81
CA VAL A 181 -11.98 -23.46 43.77
C VAL A 181 -12.25 -24.86 43.21
N PHE A 182 -12.55 -24.97 41.92
CA PHE A 182 -12.78 -26.26 41.25
C PHE A 182 -11.51 -26.97 40.77
N GLY A 183 -10.31 -26.40 40.97
CA GLY A 183 -9.06 -27.02 40.53
C GLY A 183 -8.95 -27.19 39.00
N ALA A 184 -9.63 -26.35 38.22
CA ALA A 184 -9.74 -26.50 36.77
C ALA A 184 -8.69 -25.72 35.97
N GLN A 185 -7.59 -25.27 36.60
CA GLN A 185 -6.56 -24.44 35.99
C GLN A 185 -5.93 -25.10 34.76
N ASP A 186 -5.54 -26.37 34.86
CA ASP A 186 -4.87 -27.10 33.78
C ASP A 186 -5.78 -27.23 32.55
N ARG A 187 -7.10 -27.42 32.76
CA ARG A 187 -8.09 -27.49 31.67
C ARG A 187 -8.20 -26.15 30.93
N PHE A 188 -8.28 -25.05 31.68
CA PHE A 188 -8.34 -23.70 31.08
C PHE A 188 -7.01 -23.34 30.40
N GLN A 189 -5.87 -23.75 30.96
CA GLN A 189 -4.56 -23.54 30.35
C GLN A 189 -4.42 -24.33 29.04
N ALA A 190 -4.79 -25.61 29.01
CA ALA A 190 -4.76 -26.43 27.80
C ALA A 190 -5.66 -25.81 26.70
N GLN A 191 -6.87 -25.39 27.06
CA GLN A 191 -7.77 -24.71 26.13
C GLN A 191 -7.17 -23.38 25.60
N ASN A 192 -6.47 -22.62 26.45
CA ASN A 192 -5.80 -21.40 26.01
C ASN A 192 -4.68 -21.69 25.00
N VAL A 193 -3.87 -22.73 25.25
CA VAL A 193 -2.83 -23.20 24.33
C VAL A 193 -3.43 -23.63 23.00
N ASP A 194 -4.53 -24.40 22.99
CA ASP A 194 -5.20 -24.81 21.76
C ASP A 194 -5.67 -23.61 20.91
N LEU A 195 -6.25 -22.59 21.56
CA LEU A 195 -6.67 -21.35 20.91
C LEU A 195 -5.49 -20.56 20.35
N LEU A 196 -4.39 -20.45 21.12
CA LEU A 196 -3.16 -19.80 20.67
C LEU A 196 -2.54 -20.54 19.48
N GLU A 197 -2.49 -21.86 19.50
CA GLU A 197 -1.97 -22.68 18.40
C GLU A 197 -2.82 -22.54 17.13
N ALA A 198 -4.15 -22.48 17.26
CA ALA A 198 -5.03 -22.24 16.12
C ALA A 198 -4.77 -20.87 15.47
N SER A 199 -4.63 -19.82 16.28
CA SER A 199 -4.27 -18.47 15.80
C SER A 199 -2.86 -18.42 15.21
N ALA A 200 -1.88 -19.07 15.86
CA ALA A 200 -0.50 -19.11 15.38
C ALA A 200 -0.40 -19.82 14.02
N ARG A 201 -1.13 -20.93 13.82
CA ARG A 201 -1.21 -21.63 12.53
C ARG A 201 -1.78 -20.73 11.43
N SER A 202 -2.87 -20.02 11.72
CA SER A 202 -3.46 -19.08 10.76
C SER A 202 -2.51 -17.92 10.42
N PHE A 203 -1.84 -17.36 11.43
CA PHE A 203 -0.88 -16.28 11.25
C PHE A 203 0.32 -16.73 10.42
N TYR A 204 0.86 -17.92 10.69
CA TYR A 204 1.95 -18.48 9.92
C TYR A 204 1.56 -18.73 8.45
N ALA A 205 0.35 -19.26 8.21
CA ALA A 205 -0.16 -19.47 6.86
C ALA A 205 -0.28 -18.14 6.07
N PHE A 206 -0.72 -17.06 6.73
CA PHE A 206 -0.76 -15.72 6.14
C PHE A 206 0.62 -15.23 5.70
N TRP A 207 1.62 -15.31 6.58
CA TRP A 207 2.99 -14.90 6.25
C TRP A 207 3.62 -15.76 5.17
N CYS A 208 3.43 -17.08 5.21
CA CYS A 208 3.95 -17.98 4.19
C CYS A 208 3.34 -17.68 2.81
N SER A 209 2.02 -17.48 2.75
CA SER A 209 1.32 -17.11 1.51
C SER A 209 1.81 -15.77 0.96
N THR A 210 1.95 -14.76 1.82
CA THR A 210 2.43 -13.42 1.44
C THR A 210 3.87 -13.46 0.94
N SER A 211 4.76 -14.16 1.65
CA SER A 211 6.15 -14.34 1.22
C SER A 211 6.26 -15.08 -0.11
N CYS A 212 5.43 -16.10 -0.33
CA CYS A 212 5.39 -16.83 -1.60
C CYS A 212 5.01 -15.90 -2.76
N TYR A 213 3.98 -15.07 -2.59
CA TYR A 213 3.59 -14.04 -3.56
C TYR A 213 4.71 -13.06 -3.87
N VAL A 214 5.36 -12.52 -2.84
CA VAL A 214 6.49 -11.58 -2.98
C VAL A 214 7.64 -12.24 -3.76
N ASN A 215 8.00 -13.46 -3.42
CA ASN A 215 9.06 -14.22 -4.10
C ASN A 215 8.74 -14.46 -5.58
N PHE A 216 7.48 -14.77 -5.93
CA PHE A 216 7.08 -14.91 -7.34
C PHE A 216 7.20 -13.59 -8.11
N LEU A 217 6.80 -12.47 -7.51
CA LEU A 217 7.00 -11.15 -8.12
C LEU A 217 8.48 -10.81 -8.29
N GLU A 218 9.31 -11.06 -7.28
CA GLU A 218 10.76 -10.84 -7.36
C GLU A 218 11.43 -11.75 -8.41
N MET A 219 10.96 -12.98 -8.59
CA MET A 219 11.44 -13.87 -9.65
C MET A 219 11.08 -13.36 -11.05
N LEU A 220 9.87 -12.87 -11.27
CA LEU A 220 9.51 -12.20 -12.53
C LEU A 220 10.32 -10.92 -12.75
N GLY A 221 10.59 -10.21 -11.66
CA GLY A 221 11.45 -9.04 -11.61
C GLY A 221 12.90 -9.30 -11.99
N SER A 222 13.47 -10.40 -11.51
CA SER A 222 14.85 -10.77 -11.82
C SER A 222 14.99 -11.15 -13.30
N VAL A 223 13.95 -11.71 -13.92
CA VAL A 223 13.90 -11.90 -15.38
C VAL A 223 13.90 -10.55 -16.11
N LEU A 224 13.10 -9.57 -15.67
CA LEU A 224 13.15 -8.21 -16.24
C LEU A 224 14.53 -7.58 -16.11
N LEU A 225 15.15 -7.72 -14.93
CA LEU A 225 16.48 -7.21 -14.64
C LEU A 225 17.54 -7.85 -15.54
N LEU A 226 17.48 -9.17 -15.74
CA LEU A 226 18.36 -9.91 -16.63
C LEU A 226 18.24 -9.42 -18.07
N VAL A 227 17.01 -9.31 -18.59
CA VAL A 227 16.74 -8.84 -19.96
C VAL A 227 17.21 -7.40 -20.14
N THR A 228 16.90 -6.53 -19.17
CA THR A 228 17.35 -5.13 -19.16
C THR A 228 18.87 -5.06 -19.17
N GLY A 229 19.55 -5.85 -18.34
CA GLY A 229 21.01 -5.93 -18.29
C GLY A 229 21.62 -6.37 -19.62
N LEU A 230 21.08 -7.41 -20.26
CA LEU A 230 21.55 -7.89 -21.56
C LEU A 230 21.38 -6.84 -22.66
N ILE A 231 20.24 -6.13 -22.68
CA ILE A 231 19.98 -5.05 -23.64
C ILE A 231 20.94 -3.87 -23.41
N VAL A 232 21.15 -3.47 -22.15
CA VAL A 232 22.09 -2.39 -21.80
C VAL A 232 23.53 -2.75 -22.20
N VAL A 233 23.97 -3.99 -21.99
CA VAL A 233 25.30 -4.46 -22.42
C VAL A 233 25.42 -4.52 -23.94
N HIS A 234 24.38 -4.97 -24.64
CA HIS A 234 24.38 -5.01 -26.10
C HIS A 234 24.44 -3.61 -26.70
N ALA A 235 23.68 -2.67 -26.15
CA ALA A 235 23.62 -1.27 -26.58
C ALA A 235 24.68 -0.39 -25.89
N ARG A 236 25.74 -0.96 -25.29
CA ARG A 236 26.78 -0.21 -24.56
C ARG A 236 27.49 0.87 -25.39
N SER A 237 27.54 0.71 -26.71
CA SER A 237 28.22 1.63 -27.63
C SER A 237 27.37 2.85 -27.98
N SER A 238 26.03 2.74 -27.86
CA SER A 238 25.08 3.80 -28.16
C SER A 238 24.45 4.42 -26.91
N LEU A 239 24.36 3.67 -25.81
CA LEU A 239 23.83 4.12 -24.53
C LEU A 239 24.95 4.58 -23.61
N GLY A 240 24.83 5.79 -23.08
CA GLY A 240 25.70 6.26 -21.99
C GLY A 240 25.53 5.37 -20.75
N ALA A 241 26.64 5.06 -20.06
CA ALA A 241 26.64 4.19 -18.89
C ALA A 241 25.64 4.63 -17.80
N ALA A 242 25.41 5.94 -17.66
CA ALA A 242 24.45 6.50 -16.71
C ALA A 242 22.99 6.14 -17.04
N PHE A 243 22.59 6.14 -18.32
CA PHE A 243 21.24 5.71 -18.75
C PHE A 243 21.03 4.22 -18.50
N GLY A 244 22.06 3.40 -18.77
CA GLY A 244 22.03 1.96 -18.48
C GLY A 244 21.86 1.67 -16.98
N ALA A 245 22.58 2.39 -16.13
CA ALA A 245 22.46 2.25 -14.68
C ALA A 245 21.06 2.62 -14.18
N LEU A 246 20.49 3.74 -14.65
CA LEU A 246 19.13 4.16 -14.29
C LEU A 246 18.08 3.12 -14.70
N ALA A 247 18.21 2.55 -15.91
CA ALA A 247 17.31 1.50 -16.40
C ALA A 247 17.37 0.24 -15.51
N ILE A 248 18.57 -0.19 -15.12
CA ILE A 248 18.78 -1.35 -14.24
C ILE A 248 18.17 -1.08 -12.85
N SER A 249 18.36 0.12 -12.29
CA SER A 249 17.75 0.48 -10.99
C SER A 249 16.22 0.48 -11.03
N TYR A 250 15.61 0.91 -12.14
CA TYR A 250 14.16 0.85 -12.33
C TYR A 250 13.66 -0.57 -12.55
N ALA A 251 14.34 -1.37 -13.37
CA ALA A 251 14.02 -2.79 -13.54
C ALA A 251 14.09 -3.56 -12.19
N TYR A 252 15.07 -3.22 -11.34
CA TYR A 252 15.23 -3.83 -10.02
C TYR A 252 14.11 -3.45 -9.03
N SER A 253 13.67 -2.19 -9.03
CA SER A 253 12.67 -1.69 -8.06
C SER A 253 11.21 -1.96 -8.46
N LEU A 254 10.94 -2.19 -9.75
CA LEU A 254 9.60 -2.39 -10.29
C LEU A 254 8.77 -3.49 -9.61
N PRO A 255 9.29 -4.71 -9.32
CA PRO A 255 8.50 -5.78 -8.71
C PRO A 255 7.96 -5.39 -7.33
N ARG A 256 8.80 -4.71 -6.56
CA ARG A 256 8.43 -4.20 -5.23
C ARG A 256 7.39 -3.08 -5.34
N GLN A 257 7.50 -2.23 -6.36
CA GLN A 257 6.51 -1.20 -6.63
C GLN A 257 5.14 -1.79 -6.97
N VAL A 258 5.09 -2.85 -7.79
CA VAL A 258 3.84 -3.56 -8.14
C VAL A 258 3.22 -4.22 -6.92
N MET A 259 4.06 -4.79 -6.03
CA MET A 259 3.61 -5.38 -4.77
C MET A 259 2.94 -4.33 -3.88
N TYR A 260 3.58 -3.17 -3.66
CA TYR A 260 3.01 -2.11 -2.84
C TYR A 260 1.73 -1.52 -3.46
N MET A 261 1.72 -1.30 -4.78
CA MET A 261 0.52 -0.87 -5.52
C MET A 261 -0.66 -1.81 -5.30
N THR A 262 -0.44 -3.12 -5.44
CA THR A 262 -1.49 -4.11 -5.21
C THR A 262 -2.02 -4.04 -3.79
N ARG A 263 -1.13 -3.90 -2.81
CA ARG A 263 -1.49 -3.87 -1.40
C ARG A 263 -2.31 -2.63 -1.06
N HIS A 264 -1.86 -1.45 -1.47
CA HIS A 264 -2.56 -0.20 -1.18
C HIS A 264 -3.86 -0.07 -1.95
N LEU A 265 -3.97 -0.62 -3.16
CA LEU A 265 -5.25 -0.75 -3.86
C LEU A 265 -6.23 -1.66 -3.11
N ALA A 266 -5.77 -2.77 -2.55
CA ALA A 266 -6.62 -3.65 -1.74
C ALA A 266 -7.03 -3.00 -0.40
N GLU A 267 -6.12 -2.26 0.25
CA GLU A 267 -6.45 -1.46 1.44
C GLU A 267 -7.48 -0.38 1.10
N LEU A 268 -7.32 0.29 -0.02
CA LEU A 268 -8.27 1.28 -0.52
C LEU A 268 -9.65 0.66 -0.82
N GLU A 269 -9.72 -0.49 -1.48
CA GLU A 269 -10.98 -1.22 -1.72
C GLU A 269 -11.73 -1.51 -0.40
N VAL A 270 -11.00 -1.86 0.67
CA VAL A 270 -11.58 -2.13 2.00
C VAL A 270 -12.06 -0.86 2.67
N GLU A 271 -11.25 0.20 2.67
CA GLU A 271 -11.62 1.47 3.33
C GLU A 271 -12.79 2.18 2.60
N PHE A 272 -12.94 1.99 1.28
CA PHE A 272 -14.07 2.54 0.53
C PHE A 272 -15.44 1.95 0.96
N VAL A 273 -15.48 0.78 1.60
CA VAL A 273 -16.73 0.22 2.16
C VAL A 273 -17.31 1.14 3.25
N ALA A 274 -16.49 1.91 3.95
CA ALA A 274 -16.97 2.88 4.95
C ALA A 274 -17.72 4.07 4.33
N VAL A 275 -17.55 4.30 3.03
CA VAL A 275 -18.25 5.37 2.27
C VAL A 275 -19.63 4.92 1.79
N GLU A 276 -19.83 3.61 1.60
CA GLU A 276 -21.06 2.98 1.08
C GLU A 276 -22.19 2.92 2.15
#